data_AF-A0A0C3RJ95-F1
#
_entry.id   AF-A0A0C3RJ95-F1
#
_cell.length_a   1.000
_cell.length_b   1.000
_cell.length_c   1.000
_cell.angle_alpha   90.00
_cell.angle_beta   90.00
_cell.angle_gamma   90.00
#
_symmetry.space_group_name_H-M   'P 1'
#
loop_
_entity.id
_entity.type
_entity.pdbx_description
1 polymer ?
#
loop_
_entity_poly.entity_id
_entity_poly.type
_entity_poly.pdbx_seq_one_letter_code
_entity_poly.pdbx_strand_id
1 'polypeptide(L)'
;MLHQVAMETTKITTMVFTILAGATFFSMVFTYTGGDEAAELLLQHLPGGKWGFILLMMLTIFLLGFFLDFVEIAYIFIPMITPLLIKLEIDPLW
;
A
#
# COMPACT_ATOMS: atom_id res chain seq x y z
N MET A 1 -8.06 -33.81 -12.84
CA MET A 1 -8.13 -33.26 -11.46
C MET A 1 -6.87 -32.49 -11.08
N LEU A 2 -5.66 -33.10 -11.01
CA LEU A 2 -4.42 -32.39 -10.62
C LEU A 2 -4.09 -31.17 -11.50
N HIS A 3 -4.22 -31.29 -12.82
CA HIS A 3 -3.98 -30.16 -13.73
C HIS A 3 -4.94 -28.97 -13.48
N GLN A 4 -6.18 -29.26 -13.12
CA GLN A 4 -7.22 -28.27 -12.87
C GLN A 4 -6.95 -27.51 -11.56
N VAL A 5 -6.56 -28.23 -10.51
CA VAL A 5 -6.17 -27.63 -9.22
C VAL A 5 -4.89 -26.79 -9.40
N ALA A 6 -3.91 -27.30 -10.14
CA ALA A 6 -2.70 -26.53 -10.44
C ALA A 6 -3.03 -25.23 -11.18
N MET A 7 -3.98 -25.24 -12.12
CA MET A 7 -4.38 -24.05 -12.86
C MET A 7 -5.14 -23.01 -12.04
N GLU A 8 -6.02 -23.43 -11.15
CA GLU A 8 -6.68 -22.50 -10.24
C GLU A 8 -5.69 -21.89 -9.24
N THR A 9 -4.75 -22.68 -8.70
CA THR A 9 -3.69 -22.16 -7.81
C THR A 9 -2.80 -21.15 -8.55
N THR A 10 -2.41 -21.45 -9.80
CA THR A 10 -1.60 -20.52 -10.60
C THR A 10 -2.35 -19.22 -10.88
N LYS A 11 -3.66 -19.25 -11.18
CA LYS A 11 -4.44 -18.00 -11.40
C LYS A 11 -4.38 -17.06 -10.21
N ILE A 12 -4.66 -17.57 -9.00
CA ILE A 12 -4.62 -16.76 -7.77
C ILE A 12 -3.20 -16.23 -7.54
N THR A 13 -2.20 -17.09 -7.71
CA THR A 13 -0.79 -16.71 -7.57
C THR A 13 -0.41 -15.60 -8.57
N THR A 14 -0.77 -15.75 -9.84
CA THR A 14 -0.51 -14.75 -10.87
C THR A 14 -1.20 -13.42 -10.55
N MET A 15 -2.44 -13.44 -10.10
CA MET A 15 -3.16 -12.23 -9.69
C MET A 15 -2.39 -11.47 -8.60
N VAL A 16 -1.94 -12.18 -7.56
CA VAL A 16 -1.13 -11.59 -6.47
C VAL A 16 0.18 -11.02 -6.99
N PHE A 17 0.92 -11.76 -7.83
CA PHE A 17 2.19 -11.28 -8.40
C PHE A 17 2.00 -10.07 -9.32
N THR A 18 0.90 -10.02 -10.09
CA THR A 18 0.56 -8.87 -10.94
C THR A 18 0.29 -7.62 -10.09
N ILE A 19 -0.48 -7.76 -9.01
CA ILE A 19 -0.74 -6.65 -8.08
C ILE A 19 0.56 -6.16 -7.44
N LEU A 20 1.40 -7.08 -6.95
CA LEU A 20 2.70 -6.75 -6.35
C LEU A 20 3.64 -6.03 -7.32
N ALA A 21 3.70 -6.47 -8.58
CA ALA A 21 4.52 -5.82 -9.61
C ALA A 21 4.02 -4.38 -9.87
N GLY A 22 2.71 -4.20 -9.99
CA GLY A 22 2.10 -2.88 -10.16
C GLY A 22 2.34 -1.96 -8.97
N ALA A 23 2.17 -2.46 -7.74
CA ALA A 23 2.40 -1.69 -6.52
C ALA A 23 3.87 -1.29 -6.35
N THR A 24 4.80 -2.18 -6.71
CA THR A 24 6.25 -1.88 -6.68
C THR A 24 6.61 -0.83 -7.72
N PHE A 25 6.08 -0.93 -8.94
CA PHE A 25 6.28 0.06 -9.99
C PHE A 25 5.69 1.42 -9.58
N PHE A 26 4.49 1.43 -9.02
CA PHE A 26 3.87 2.64 -8.48
C PHE A 26 4.72 3.28 -7.38
N SER A 27 5.17 2.50 -6.39
CA SER A 27 6.01 2.98 -5.29
C SER A 27 7.33 3.57 -5.80
N MET A 28 7.95 2.93 -6.80
CA MET A 28 9.17 3.42 -7.44
C MET A 28 8.93 4.75 -8.16
N VAL A 29 7.91 4.85 -9.01
CA VAL A 29 7.59 6.09 -9.74
C VAL A 29 7.20 7.19 -8.77
N PHE A 30 6.35 6.89 -7.79
CA PHE A 30 5.92 7.83 -6.76
C PHE A 30 7.12 8.45 -6.04
N THR A 31 8.03 7.61 -5.54
CA THR A 31 9.26 8.08 -4.87
C THR A 31 10.16 8.85 -5.82
N TYR A 32 10.33 8.39 -7.07
CA TYR A 32 11.17 9.06 -8.06
C TYR A 32 10.63 10.44 -8.46
N THR A 33 9.31 10.62 -8.45
CA THR A 33 8.65 11.89 -8.76
C THR A 33 8.58 12.87 -7.58
N GLY A 34 9.12 12.52 -6.40
CA GLY A 34 9.01 13.33 -5.18
C GLY A 34 7.66 13.23 -4.49
N GLY A 35 6.90 12.15 -4.71
CA GLY A 35 5.60 11.93 -4.07
C GLY A 35 5.69 11.81 -2.55
N ASP A 36 6.82 11.31 -2.06
CA ASP A 36 7.16 11.25 -0.64
C ASP A 36 7.34 12.65 -0.01
N GLU A 37 7.95 13.59 -0.73
CA GLU A 37 8.07 15.01 -0.33
C GLU A 37 6.70 15.71 -0.37
N ALA A 38 5.90 15.42 -1.38
CA ALA A 38 4.53 15.94 -1.48
C ALA A 38 3.64 15.45 -0.33
N ALA A 39 3.77 14.17 0.05
CA ALA A 39 3.08 13.62 1.20
C ALA A 39 3.58 14.23 2.52
N GLU A 40 4.87 14.47 2.67
CA GLU A 40 5.43 15.17 3.83
C GLU A 40 4.91 16.60 3.97
N LEU A 41 4.84 17.36 2.87
CA LEU A 41 4.24 18.69 2.87
C LEU A 41 2.76 18.65 3.24
N LEU A 42 1.99 17.68 2.72
CA LEU A 42 0.59 17.49 3.10
C LEU A 42 0.45 17.24 4.61
N LEU A 43 1.41 16.53 5.19
CA LEU A 43 1.44 16.21 6.62
C LEU A 43 1.80 17.36 7.53
N GLN A 44 2.72 18.23 7.10
CA GLN A 44 3.06 19.45 7.85
C GLN A 44 1.83 20.37 8.03
N HIS A 45 0.87 20.30 7.10
CA HIS A 45 -0.36 21.07 7.16
C HIS A 45 -1.52 20.34 7.85
N LEU A 46 -1.35 19.06 8.22
CA LEU A 46 -2.40 18.26 8.84
C LEU A 46 -2.40 18.45 10.37
N PRO A 47 -3.53 18.86 10.99
CA PRO A 47 -3.62 18.95 12.44
C PRO A 47 -3.51 17.55 13.05
N GLY A 48 -2.45 17.31 13.84
CA GLY A 48 -2.22 16.03 14.53
C GLY A 48 -0.93 15.28 14.16
N GLY A 49 -0.12 15.79 13.22
CA GLY A 49 1.20 15.23 12.90
C GLY A 49 1.15 13.73 12.57
N LYS A 50 2.04 12.94 13.18
CA LYS A 50 2.12 11.46 12.98
C LYS A 50 0.80 10.74 13.26
N TRP A 51 0.07 11.15 14.31
CA TRP A 51 -1.20 10.52 14.68
C TRP A 51 -2.34 10.86 13.71
N GLY A 52 -2.34 12.08 13.16
CA GLY A 52 -3.28 12.47 12.10
C GLY A 52 -3.06 11.67 10.81
N PHE A 53 -1.80 11.39 10.47
CA PHE A 53 -1.45 10.52 9.35
C PHE A 53 -1.96 9.09 9.52
N ILE A 54 -1.69 8.48 10.68
CA ILE A 54 -2.14 7.12 11.00
C ILE A 54 -3.66 7.05 10.92
N LEU A 55 -4.38 8.03 11.47
CA LEU A 55 -5.84 8.09 11.38
C LEU A 55 -6.33 8.17 9.92
N LEU A 56 -5.75 9.07 9.11
CA LEU A 56 -6.09 9.21 7.69
C LEU A 56 -5.85 7.90 6.92
N MET A 57 -4.73 7.25 7.20
CA MET A 57 -4.35 5.95 6.65
C MET A 57 -5.35 4.86 7.01
N MET A 58 -5.68 4.72 8.30
CA MET A 58 -6.67 3.76 8.78
C MET A 58 -8.03 3.99 8.12
N LEU A 59 -8.44 5.25 7.96
CA LEU A 59 -9.71 5.60 7.33
C LEU A 59 -9.70 5.29 5.83
N THR A 60 -8.56 5.51 5.15
CA THR A 60 -8.39 5.18 3.73
C THR A 60 -8.43 3.68 3.51
N ILE A 61 -7.72 2.89 4.33
CA ILE A 61 -7.75 1.43 4.31
C ILE A 61 -9.17 0.91 4.60
N PHE A 62 -9.86 1.50 5.58
CA PHE A 62 -11.24 1.14 5.91
C PHE A 62 -12.19 1.37 4.72
N LEU A 63 -12.07 2.51 4.03
CA LEU A 63 -12.88 2.81 2.85
C LEU A 63 -12.57 1.87 1.68
N LEU A 64 -11.29 1.57 1.43
CA LEU A 64 -10.87 0.61 0.41
C LEU A 64 -11.35 -0.82 0.71
N GLY A 65 -11.43 -1.17 1.99
CA GLY A 65 -11.93 -2.46 2.48
C GLY A 65 -13.39 -2.76 2.12
N PHE A 66 -14.18 -1.76 1.71
CA PHE A 66 -15.52 -2.01 1.16
C PHE A 66 -15.49 -2.64 -0.24
N PHE A 67 -14.40 -2.46 -0.99
CA PHE A 67 -14.29 -2.89 -2.39
C PHE A 67 -13.27 -4.01 -2.59
N LEU A 68 -12.20 -4.02 -1.80
CA LEU A 68 -11.05 -4.91 -1.95
C LEU A 68 -10.89 -5.80 -0.73
N ASP A 69 -10.35 -7.01 -0.93
CA ASP A 69 -10.02 -7.92 0.17
C ASP A 69 -8.74 -7.46 0.91
N PHE A 70 -8.62 -7.84 2.18
CA PHE A 70 -7.48 -7.51 3.05
C PHE A 70 -6.13 -7.85 2.41
N VAL A 71 -6.03 -9.02 1.79
CA VAL A 71 -4.78 -9.49 1.16
C VAL A 71 -4.37 -8.59 0.00
N GLU A 72 -5.34 -8.17 -0.82
CA GLU A 72 -5.10 -7.27 -1.95
C GLU A 72 -4.68 -5.87 -1.47
N ILE A 73 -5.38 -5.35 -0.44
CA ILE A 73 -5.02 -4.07 0.16
C ILE A 73 -3.61 -4.14 0.72
N ALA A 74 -3.26 -5.16 1.50
CA ALA A 74 -1.93 -5.31 2.07
C ALA A 74 -0.83 -5.28 0.98
N TYR A 75 -1.03 -5.99 -0.12
CA TYR A 75 -0.06 -6.03 -1.22
C TYR A 75 0.06 -4.73 -2.02
N ILE A 76 -0.97 -3.89 -2.06
CA ILE A 76 -0.92 -2.57 -2.71
C ILE A 76 -0.38 -1.52 -1.75
N PHE A 77 -0.97 -1.45 -0.55
CA PHE A 77 -0.79 -0.35 0.38
C PHE A 77 0.56 -0.39 1.08
N ILE A 78 1.00 -1.55 1.57
CA ILE A 78 2.27 -1.68 2.30
C ILE A 78 3.47 -1.15 1.49
N PRO A 79 3.74 -1.62 0.26
CA PRO A 79 4.88 -1.11 -0.51
C PRO A 79 4.74 0.37 -0.91
N MET A 80 3.50 0.88 -1.01
CA MET A 80 3.24 2.28 -1.29
C MET A 80 3.58 3.19 -0.11
N ILE A 81 3.19 2.80 1.11
CA ILE A 81 3.35 3.63 2.33
C ILE A 81 4.71 3.46 2.99
N THR A 82 5.38 2.31 2.79
CA THR A 82 6.69 2.03 3.39
C THR A 82 7.72 3.15 3.19
N PRO A 83 7.95 3.69 1.97
CA PRO A 83 8.90 4.79 1.79
C PRO A 83 8.51 6.06 2.57
N LEU A 84 7.21 6.32 2.67
CA LEU A 84 6.67 7.47 3.41
C LEU A 84 6.83 7.28 4.93
N LEU A 85 6.56 6.08 5.45
CA LEU A 85 6.69 5.74 6.87
C LEU A 85 8.14 5.82 7.36
N ILE A 86 9.08 5.31 6.57
CA ILE A 86 10.52 5.39 6.87
C ILE A 86 10.98 6.85 6.98
N LYS A 87 10.54 7.74 6.08
CA LYS A 87 10.87 9.17 6.14
C LYS A 87 10.28 9.86 7.37
N LEU A 88 9.08 9.46 7.79
CA LEU A 88 8.38 10.05 8.94
C LEU A 88 8.82 9.44 10.28
N GLU A 89 9.76 8.49 10.28
CA GLU A 89 10.15 7.70 11.46
C GLU A 89 8.91 7.11 12.16
N ILE A 90 7.97 6.61 11.37
CA ILE A 90 6.83 5.82 11.83
C ILE A 90 7.18 4.40 11.42
N ASP A 91 7.40 3.50 12.36
CA ASP A 91 7.67 2.12 11.97
C ASP A 91 6.44 1.51 11.24
N PRO A 92 6.66 0.72 10.17
CA PRO A 92 5.60 0.28 9.27
C PRO A 92 4.72 -0.87 9.79
N LEU A 93 5.02 -1.43 10.96
CA LEU A 93 4.31 -2.59 11.52
C LEU A 93 3.30 -2.26 12.65
N TRP A 94 3.21 -1.01 13.08
CA TRP A 94 2.53 -0.54 14.29
C TRP A 94 1.76 0.76 14.03
#